data_AF-A0AA95MKC4-F1
#
_entry.id   AF-A0AA95MKC4-F1
#
_cell.length_a   1.000
_cell.length_b   1.000
_cell.length_c   1.000
_cell.angle_alpha   90.00
_cell.angle_beta   90.00
_cell.angle_gamma   90.00
#
_symmetry.space_group_name_H-M   'P 1'
#
loop_
_entity.id
_entity.type
_entity.pdbx_description
1 polymer ?
#
loop_
_entity_poly.entity_id
_entity_poly.type
_entity_poly.pdbx_seq_one_letter_code
_entity_poly.pdbx_strand_id
1 'polypeptide(L)'
;MKIFQMQCKYEIIRILRNRYFVFWSLVMPILFYYIFTNVVNTNAPDKAEWQAHYLMSMTVFSVMGSSMMTLGIRMVQERSQGWSTFIRITPLSDTVYFAAQMIGQSVIHLLSIIIIFIAGALINGVSLTALEWTLSGLWILLGSLPFLAIGTLVGSMKKVETAAGVSNVIYMVLAIAGGLWMPLEIMPKVMQSIGKWLPSYNFGNGAWEIIRGNMPDWRNILILIAYLALFMLLSKYIRRKQEAV
;
A
#
# COMPACT_ATOMS: atom_id res chain seq x y z
N MET A 1 -6.11 -6.46 27.36
CA MET A 1 -5.67 -5.19 26.69
C MET A 1 -4.15 -5.00 26.67
N LYS A 2 -3.42 -5.19 27.79
CA LYS A 2 -1.95 -5.02 27.82
C LYS A 2 -1.18 -5.88 26.79
N ILE A 3 -1.54 -7.15 26.63
CA ILE A 3 -0.86 -8.07 25.68
C ILE A 3 -0.96 -7.57 24.23
N PHE A 4 -2.16 -7.18 23.78
CA PHE A 4 -2.37 -6.66 22.43
C PHE A 4 -1.56 -5.38 22.16
N GLN A 5 -1.57 -4.42 23.10
CA GLN A 5 -0.78 -3.19 22.98
C GLN A 5 0.72 -3.47 22.91
N MET A 6 1.22 -4.39 23.74
CA MET A 6 2.63 -4.81 23.72
C MET A 6 2.99 -5.47 22.39
N GLN A 7 2.12 -6.32 21.85
CA GLN A 7 2.34 -6.94 20.55
C GLN A 7 2.35 -5.92 19.41
N CYS A 8 1.43 -4.97 19.39
CA CYS A 8 1.44 -3.87 18.41
C CYS A 8 2.74 -3.06 18.49
N LYS A 9 3.16 -2.69 19.71
CA LYS A 9 4.43 -1.98 19.92
C LYS A 9 5.62 -2.78 19.41
N TYR A 10 5.66 -4.07 19.69
CA TYR A 10 6.71 -4.97 19.24
C TYR A 10 6.78 -5.05 17.71
N GLU A 11 5.64 -5.24 17.04
CA GLU A 11 5.58 -5.30 15.57
C GLU A 11 6.02 -3.96 14.94
N ILE A 12 5.55 -2.82 15.46
CA ILE A 12 5.98 -1.49 14.99
C ILE A 12 7.50 -1.34 15.10
N ILE A 13 8.08 -1.67 16.26
CA ILE A 13 9.53 -1.58 16.47
C ILE A 13 10.29 -2.49 15.50
N ARG A 14 9.82 -3.71 15.26
CA ARG A 14 10.46 -4.64 14.32
C ARG A 14 10.48 -4.10 12.90
N ILE A 15 9.36 -3.55 12.44
CA ILE A 15 9.28 -3.00 11.08
C ILE A 15 10.19 -1.77 10.96
N LEU A 16 10.15 -0.87 11.95
CA LEU A 16 11.01 0.33 11.96
C LEU A 16 12.51 0.00 12.07
N ARG A 17 12.87 -1.10 12.75
CA ARG A 17 14.25 -1.57 12.82
C ARG A 17 14.73 -2.20 11.51
N ASN A 18 13.82 -2.64 10.65
CA ASN A 18 14.18 -3.09 9.30
C ASN A 18 14.44 -1.90 8.38
N ARG A 19 15.57 -1.24 8.62
CA ARG A 19 15.99 -0.01 7.95
C ARG A 19 15.98 -0.15 6.44
N TYR A 20 16.38 -1.30 5.92
CA TYR A 20 16.41 -1.57 4.49
C TYR A 20 15.01 -1.41 3.87
N PHE A 21 13.99 -2.08 4.42
CA PHE A 21 12.63 -1.99 3.88
C PHE A 21 12.02 -0.60 4.07
N VAL A 22 12.18 0.00 5.25
CA VAL A 22 11.66 1.34 5.52
C VAL A 22 12.29 2.36 4.58
N PHE A 23 13.62 2.35 4.46
CA PHE A 23 14.37 3.23 3.57
C PHE A 23 13.87 3.11 2.13
N TRP A 24 13.85 1.91 1.56
CA TRP A 24 13.46 1.74 0.16
C TRP A 24 11.98 2.03 -0.09
N SER A 25 11.10 1.74 0.87
CA SER A 25 9.67 2.05 0.76
C SER A 25 9.36 3.54 0.71
N LEU A 26 10.25 4.39 1.25
CA LEU A 26 10.10 5.85 1.28
C LEU A 26 10.92 6.54 0.20
N VAL A 27 12.18 6.12 0.04
CA VAL A 27 13.14 6.78 -0.83
C VAL A 27 12.78 6.59 -2.30
N MET A 28 12.37 5.39 -2.74
CA MET A 28 12.03 5.18 -4.15
C MET A 28 10.86 6.06 -4.61
N PRO A 29 9.71 6.11 -3.91
CA PRO A 29 8.62 7.01 -4.28
C PRO A 29 9.02 8.48 -4.29
N ILE A 30 9.82 8.94 -3.33
CA ILE A 30 10.28 10.34 -3.29
C ILE A 30 11.24 10.64 -4.44
N LEU A 31 12.13 9.70 -4.76
CA LEU A 31 13.05 9.82 -5.88
C LEU A 31 12.30 9.85 -7.21
N PHE A 32 11.33 8.96 -7.42
CA PHE A 32 10.49 9.00 -8.61
C PHE A 32 9.63 10.25 -8.66
N TYR A 33 9.08 10.69 -7.53
CA TYR A 33 8.39 11.97 -7.44
C TYR A 33 9.28 13.10 -7.95
N TYR A 34 10.49 13.25 -7.41
CA TYR A 34 11.46 14.26 -7.85
C TYR A 34 11.77 14.16 -9.34
N ILE A 35 12.09 12.96 -9.84
CA ILE A 35 12.45 12.75 -11.24
C ILE A 35 11.31 13.15 -12.17
N PHE A 36 10.08 12.68 -11.93
CA PHE A 36 8.97 12.90 -12.85
C PHE A 36 8.34 14.29 -12.74
N THR A 37 8.66 15.06 -11.70
CA THR A 37 8.20 16.45 -11.58
C THR A 37 9.25 17.49 -11.95
N ASN A 38 10.55 17.16 -11.88
CA ASN A 38 11.64 18.12 -12.10
C ASN A 38 12.61 17.75 -13.21
N VAL A 39 12.81 16.45 -13.49
CA VAL A 39 13.81 15.99 -14.47
C VAL A 39 13.14 15.63 -15.80
N VAL A 40 12.00 14.93 -15.75
CA VAL A 40 11.25 14.53 -16.94
C VAL A 40 10.37 15.68 -17.39
N ASN A 41 10.51 16.10 -18.65
CA ASN A 41 9.56 17.03 -19.24
C ASN A 41 8.30 16.27 -19.69
N THR A 42 7.24 16.38 -18.91
CA THR A 42 5.96 15.74 -19.18
C THR A 42 5.05 16.55 -20.10
N ASN A 43 5.47 17.77 -20.50
CA ASN A 43 4.64 18.74 -21.24
C ASN A 43 3.23 18.92 -20.63
N ALA A 44 3.12 18.77 -19.30
CA ALA A 44 1.85 18.94 -18.60
C ALA A 44 1.36 20.39 -18.76
N PRO A 45 0.08 20.61 -19.10
CA PRO A 45 -0.48 21.95 -19.26
C PRO A 45 -0.36 22.80 -17.98
N ASP A 46 -0.55 22.16 -16.83
CA ASP A 46 -0.37 22.74 -15.50
C ASP A 46 0.66 21.93 -14.71
N LYS A 47 1.80 22.55 -14.40
CA LYS A 47 2.89 21.93 -13.65
C LYS A 47 2.52 21.71 -12.18
N ALA A 48 1.76 22.62 -11.56
CA ALA A 48 1.36 22.51 -10.16
C ALA A 48 0.33 21.38 -9.99
N GLU A 49 -0.64 21.28 -10.90
CA GLU A 49 -1.60 20.16 -10.89
C GLU A 49 -0.87 18.83 -11.07
N TRP A 50 0.07 18.75 -12.03
CA TRP A 50 0.87 17.54 -12.24
C TRP A 50 1.68 17.14 -11.01
N GLN A 51 2.31 18.10 -10.33
CA GLN A 51 3.06 17.85 -9.09
C GLN A 51 2.15 17.31 -7.98
N ALA A 52 0.98 17.91 -7.76
CA ALA A 52 0.04 17.43 -6.75
C ALA A 52 -0.51 16.03 -7.10
N HIS A 53 -0.86 15.80 -8.36
CA HIS A 53 -1.35 14.51 -8.84
C HIS A 53 -0.30 13.40 -8.66
N TYR A 54 0.93 13.66 -9.12
CA TYR A 54 2.01 12.68 -9.05
C TYR A 54 2.45 12.40 -7.61
N LEU A 55 2.34 13.38 -6.71
CA LEU A 55 2.54 13.19 -5.27
C LEU A 55 1.58 12.15 -4.68
N MET A 56 0.29 12.26 -5.02
CA MET A 56 -0.72 11.29 -4.57
C MET A 56 -0.45 9.91 -5.14
N SER A 57 -0.09 9.83 -6.42
CA SER A 57 0.26 8.55 -7.07
C SER A 57 1.47 7.87 -6.41
N MET A 58 2.53 8.62 -6.09
CA MET A 58 3.72 8.07 -5.42
C MET A 58 3.45 7.68 -3.96
N THR A 59 2.57 8.42 -3.27
CA THR A 59 2.13 8.06 -1.92
C THR A 59 1.35 6.75 -1.92
N VAL A 60 0.38 6.63 -2.83
CA VAL A 60 -0.40 5.40 -3.05
C VAL A 60 0.50 4.23 -3.45
N PHE A 61 1.44 4.45 -4.37
CA PHE A 61 2.44 3.47 -4.79
C PHE A 61 3.25 2.96 -3.59
N SER A 62 3.82 3.87 -2.78
CA SER A 62 4.56 3.53 -1.55
C SER A 62 3.76 2.64 -0.60
N VAL A 63 2.53 3.06 -0.27
CA VAL A 63 1.65 2.37 0.67
C VAL A 63 1.26 0.99 0.16
N MET A 64 0.86 0.90 -1.12
CA MET A 64 0.56 -0.37 -1.80
C MET A 64 1.77 -1.32 -1.78
N GLY A 65 2.96 -0.82 -2.12
CA GLY A 65 4.18 -1.61 -2.17
C GLY A 65 4.57 -2.14 -0.79
N SER A 66 4.49 -1.30 0.24
CA SER A 66 4.78 -1.71 1.61
C SER A 66 3.79 -2.79 2.13
N SER A 67 2.52 -2.71 1.73
CA SER A 67 1.50 -3.71 2.07
C SER A 67 1.79 -5.07 1.42
N MET A 68 2.15 -5.08 0.13
CA MET A 68 2.27 -6.32 -0.63
C MET A 68 3.64 -6.97 -0.49
N MET A 69 4.71 -6.17 -0.49
CA MET A 69 6.08 -6.64 -0.45
C MET A 69 6.55 -6.79 1.00
N THR A 70 6.51 -5.72 1.81
CA THR A 70 7.09 -5.76 3.17
C THR A 70 6.33 -6.72 4.07
N LEU A 71 5.00 -6.59 4.18
CA LEU A 71 4.20 -7.48 5.02
C LEU A 71 4.21 -8.92 4.47
N GLY A 72 3.92 -9.11 3.18
CA GLY A 72 3.80 -10.43 2.58
C GLY A 72 5.09 -11.24 2.67
N ILE A 73 6.23 -10.66 2.30
CA ILE A 73 7.54 -11.33 2.36
C ILE A 73 7.94 -11.60 3.81
N ARG A 74 7.70 -10.64 4.72
CA ARG A 74 7.99 -10.82 6.16
C ARG A 74 7.24 -12.01 6.75
N MET A 75 5.96 -12.17 6.43
CA MET A 75 5.17 -13.31 6.93
C MET A 75 5.72 -14.66 6.47
N VAL A 76 6.21 -14.76 5.23
CA VAL A 76 6.84 -15.99 4.73
C VAL A 76 8.20 -16.23 5.42
N GLN A 77 8.99 -15.17 5.60
CA GLN A 77 10.27 -15.24 6.32
C GLN A 77 10.08 -15.71 7.77
N GLU A 78 9.14 -15.12 8.50
CA GLU A 78 8.81 -15.51 9.87
C GLU A 78 8.41 -16.98 9.96
N ARG A 79 7.57 -17.46 9.03
CA ARG A 79 7.21 -18.88 8.98
C ARG A 79 8.41 -19.78 8.71
N SER A 80 9.27 -19.40 7.76
CA SER A 80 10.47 -20.17 7.41
C SER A 80 11.48 -20.28 8.56
N GLN A 81 11.49 -19.28 9.46
CA GLN A 81 12.34 -19.24 10.65
C GLN A 81 11.70 -19.93 11.88
N GLY A 82 10.53 -20.57 11.72
CA GLY A 82 9.82 -21.21 12.83
C GLY A 82 9.13 -20.24 13.80
N TRP A 83 9.07 -18.95 13.48
CA TRP A 83 8.44 -17.94 14.35
C TRP A 83 6.95 -18.23 14.58
N SER A 84 6.24 -18.70 13.54
CA SER A 84 4.83 -19.09 13.68
C SER A 84 4.64 -20.25 14.66
N THR A 85 5.57 -21.22 14.69
CA THR A 85 5.57 -22.33 15.65
C THR A 85 5.85 -21.83 17.07
N PHE A 86 6.80 -20.90 17.20
CA PHE A 86 7.10 -20.26 18.48
C PHE A 86 5.88 -19.51 19.05
N ILE A 87 5.15 -18.74 18.23
CA ILE A 87 3.96 -18.02 18.72
C ILE A 87 2.89 -18.98 19.22
N ARG A 88 2.70 -20.15 18.57
CA ARG A 88 1.69 -21.15 18.97
C ARG A 88 1.93 -21.79 20.33
N ILE A 89 3.16 -21.78 20.86
CA ILE A 89 3.46 -22.27 22.21
C ILE A 89 3.35 -21.17 23.29
N THR A 90 3.11 -19.92 22.89
CA THR A 90 2.87 -18.81 23.82
C THR A 90 1.37 -18.65 24.12
N PRO A 91 0.97 -17.96 25.20
CA PRO A 91 -0.44 -17.64 25.45
C PRO A 91 -1.02 -16.59 24.49
N LEU A 92 -0.29 -16.21 23.43
CA LEU A 92 -0.73 -15.22 22.45
C LEU A 92 -1.69 -15.86 21.45
N SER A 93 -2.92 -15.34 21.34
CA SER A 93 -3.85 -15.80 20.32
C SER A 93 -3.42 -15.39 18.91
N ASP A 94 -3.65 -16.26 17.93
CA ASP A 94 -3.35 -16.00 16.51
C ASP A 94 -4.05 -14.74 15.98
N THR A 95 -5.27 -14.46 16.45
CA THR A 95 -6.02 -13.25 16.09
C THR A 95 -5.34 -11.98 16.59
N VAL A 96 -4.83 -11.98 17.84
CA VAL A 96 -4.09 -10.84 18.40
C VAL A 96 -2.78 -10.62 17.65
N TYR A 97 -2.06 -11.70 17.35
CA TYR A 97 -0.83 -11.62 16.57
C TYR A 97 -1.07 -11.02 15.19
N PHE A 98 -2.05 -11.55 14.45
CA PHE A 98 -2.38 -11.07 13.11
C PHE A 98 -2.88 -9.62 13.11
N ALA A 99 -3.77 -9.26 14.03
CA ALA A 99 -4.27 -7.89 14.16
C ALA A 99 -3.13 -6.90 14.47
N ALA A 100 -2.18 -7.29 15.32
CA ALA A 100 -1.00 -6.49 15.61
C ALA A 100 -0.09 -6.30 14.39
N GLN A 101 0.06 -7.32 13.53
CA GLN A 101 0.79 -7.18 12.27
C GLN A 101 0.11 -6.17 11.32
N MET A 102 -1.22 -6.21 11.21
CA MET A 102 -1.98 -5.26 10.38
C MET A 102 -1.84 -3.83 10.91
N ILE A 103 -2.02 -3.64 12.23
CA ILE A 103 -1.85 -2.32 12.86
C ILE A 103 -0.43 -1.80 12.70
N GLY A 104 0.57 -2.66 12.92
CA GLY A 104 1.97 -2.30 12.72
C GLY A 104 2.24 -1.84 11.29
N GLN A 105 1.66 -2.50 10.30
CA GLN A 105 1.78 -2.11 8.90
C GLN A 105 1.03 -0.79 8.59
N SER A 106 -0.16 -0.58 9.16
CA SER A 106 -0.88 0.69 9.02
C SER A 106 -0.13 1.88 9.61
N VAL A 107 0.66 1.69 10.67
CA VAL A 107 1.55 2.74 11.20
C VAL A 107 2.63 3.11 10.19
N ILE A 108 3.17 2.14 9.44
CA ILE A 108 4.11 2.42 8.35
C ILE A 108 3.44 3.15 7.20
N HIS A 109 2.18 2.85 6.89
CA HIS A 109 1.42 3.61 5.89
C HIS A 109 1.29 5.07 6.32
N LEU A 110 0.91 5.32 7.57
CA LEU A 110 0.81 6.67 8.11
C LEU A 110 2.16 7.42 8.02
N LEU A 111 3.26 6.77 8.40
CA LEU A 111 4.60 7.35 8.25
C LEU A 111 4.95 7.65 6.79
N SER A 112 4.62 6.75 5.88
CA SER A 112 4.90 6.92 4.45
C SER A 112 4.11 8.09 3.86
N ILE A 113 2.83 8.20 4.22
CA ILE A 113 1.97 9.33 3.84
C ILE A 113 2.58 10.64 4.32
N ILE A 114 2.90 10.75 5.62
CA ILE A 114 3.44 11.97 6.21
C ILE A 114 4.76 12.36 5.54
N ILE A 115 5.70 11.43 5.40
CA ILE A 115 7.03 11.72 4.87
C ILE A 115 6.95 12.12 3.39
N ILE A 116 6.15 11.43 2.59
CA ILE A 116 6.00 11.74 1.16
C ILE A 116 5.26 13.07 0.99
N PHE A 117 4.23 13.36 1.79
CA PHE A 117 3.53 14.65 1.77
C PHE A 117 4.47 15.81 2.12
N ILE A 118 5.30 15.65 3.15
CA ILE A 118 6.34 16.62 3.50
C ILE A 118 7.32 16.79 2.33
N ALA A 119 7.77 15.70 1.70
CA ALA A 119 8.63 15.79 0.53
C ALA A 119 7.96 16.55 -0.63
N GLY A 120 6.66 16.33 -0.86
CA GLY A 120 5.85 17.07 -1.83
C GLY A 120 5.85 18.58 -1.59
N ALA A 121 5.61 18.97 -0.34
CA ALA A 121 5.62 20.36 0.09
C ALA A 121 7.01 21.00 0.00
N LEU A 122 8.07 20.28 0.39
CA LEU A 122 9.44 20.82 0.40
C LEU A 122 10.11 20.87 -0.97
N ILE A 123 9.89 19.86 -1.82
CA ILE A 123 10.57 19.75 -3.13
C ILE A 123 9.92 20.66 -4.17
N ASN A 124 8.59 20.66 -4.24
CA ASN A 124 7.84 21.32 -5.32
C ASN A 124 6.91 22.44 -4.81
N GLY A 125 6.84 22.67 -3.50
CA GLY A 125 5.93 23.68 -2.96
C GLY A 125 4.45 23.34 -3.14
N VAL A 126 4.08 22.05 -3.17
CA VAL A 126 2.69 21.62 -3.37
C VAL A 126 1.79 22.25 -2.30
N SER A 127 0.92 23.16 -2.74
CA SER A 127 -0.01 23.90 -1.88
C SER A 127 -1.40 23.28 -1.93
N LEU A 128 -1.72 22.46 -0.93
CA LEU A 128 -3.07 21.94 -0.69
C LEU A 128 -3.63 22.56 0.59
N THR A 129 -4.94 22.69 0.66
CA THR A 129 -5.64 23.06 1.89
C THR A 129 -5.42 21.99 2.97
N ALA A 130 -5.55 22.38 4.24
CA ALA A 130 -5.43 21.42 5.36
C ALA A 130 -6.46 20.28 5.24
N LEU A 131 -7.63 20.57 4.67
CA LEU A 131 -8.68 19.59 4.42
C LEU A 131 -8.26 18.57 3.35
N GLU A 132 -7.73 19.01 2.22
CA GLU A 132 -7.26 18.12 1.14
C GLU A 132 -6.12 17.21 1.60
N TRP A 133 -5.14 17.74 2.36
CA TRP A 133 -4.09 16.92 2.96
C TRP A 133 -4.66 15.84 3.88
N THR A 134 -5.60 16.22 4.75
CA THR A 134 -6.18 15.31 5.74
C THR A 134 -7.05 14.24 5.07
N LEU A 135 -7.93 14.64 4.15
CA LEU A 135 -8.80 13.72 3.43
C LEU A 135 -8.00 12.78 2.53
N SER A 136 -6.96 13.27 1.84
CA SER A 136 -6.08 12.42 1.02
C SER A 136 -5.35 11.41 1.91
N GLY A 137 -4.80 11.84 3.04
CA GLY A 137 -4.14 10.94 3.98
C GLY A 137 -5.09 9.87 4.54
N LEU A 138 -6.30 10.25 4.95
CA LEU A 138 -7.32 9.31 5.43
C LEU A 138 -7.77 8.34 4.34
N TRP A 139 -7.99 8.83 3.12
CA TRP A 139 -8.32 8.01 1.98
C TRP A 139 -7.22 6.98 1.69
N ILE A 140 -5.96 7.40 1.64
CA ILE A 140 -4.84 6.51 1.36
C ILE A 140 -4.68 5.48 2.49
N LEU A 141 -4.87 5.89 3.75
CA LEU A 141 -4.77 4.98 4.89
C LEU A 141 -5.87 3.91 4.86
N LEU A 142 -7.14 4.29 4.66
CA LEU A 142 -8.27 3.36 4.64
C LEU A 142 -8.33 2.54 3.35
N GLY A 143 -8.01 3.15 2.22
CA GLY A 143 -7.94 2.49 0.92
C GLY A 143 -6.79 1.49 0.80
N SER A 144 -5.83 1.48 1.74
CA SER A 144 -4.73 0.50 1.78
C SER A 144 -5.16 -0.91 2.20
N LEU A 145 -6.32 -1.06 2.84
CA LEU A 145 -6.79 -2.33 3.41
C LEU A 145 -6.85 -3.51 2.43
N PRO A 146 -7.34 -3.36 1.17
CA PRO A 146 -7.33 -4.46 0.20
C PRO A 146 -5.90 -4.93 -0.11
N PHE A 147 -4.93 -4.03 -0.12
CA PHE A 147 -3.52 -4.36 -0.41
C PHE A 147 -2.85 -5.05 0.77
N LEU A 148 -3.24 -4.72 2.01
CA LEU A 148 -2.87 -5.53 3.18
C LEU A 148 -3.39 -6.96 3.04
N ALA A 149 -4.64 -7.14 2.58
CA ALA A 149 -5.19 -8.46 2.33
C ALA A 149 -4.39 -9.22 1.25
N ILE A 150 -3.97 -8.55 0.16
CA ILE A 150 -3.03 -9.13 -0.82
C ILE A 150 -1.71 -9.53 -0.16
N GLY A 151 -1.13 -8.66 0.67
CA GLY A 151 0.06 -8.97 1.45
C GLY A 151 -0.09 -10.25 2.28
N THR A 152 -1.25 -10.46 2.89
CA THR A 152 -1.53 -11.68 3.67
C THR A 152 -1.68 -12.92 2.79
N LEU A 153 -2.21 -12.78 1.57
CA LEU A 153 -2.29 -13.84 0.56
C LEU A 153 -0.89 -14.26 0.12
N VAL A 154 -0.03 -13.29 -0.19
CA VAL A 154 1.39 -13.54 -0.48
C VAL A 154 2.05 -14.21 0.72
N GLY A 155 1.75 -13.75 1.94
CA GLY A 155 2.22 -14.33 3.19
C GLY A 155 1.81 -15.79 3.42
N SER A 156 0.87 -16.32 2.63
CA SER A 156 0.49 -17.75 2.67
C SER A 156 1.41 -18.65 1.83
N MET A 157 2.26 -18.07 0.97
CA MET A 157 3.20 -18.81 0.13
C MET A 157 4.29 -19.51 0.96
N LYS A 158 4.91 -20.54 0.37
CA LYS A 158 5.88 -21.41 1.06
C LYS A 158 7.32 -20.91 1.01
N LYS A 159 7.71 -20.22 -0.07
CA LYS A 159 9.09 -19.80 -0.34
C LYS A 159 9.19 -18.28 -0.40
N VAL A 160 10.24 -17.73 0.21
CA VAL A 160 10.48 -16.28 0.26
C VAL A 160 10.72 -15.72 -1.14
N GLU A 161 11.46 -16.46 -1.98
CA GLU A 161 11.78 -16.06 -3.35
C GLU A 161 10.52 -16.01 -4.22
N THR A 162 9.63 -17.00 -4.06
CA THR A 162 8.34 -17.03 -4.77
C THR A 162 7.45 -15.87 -4.31
N ALA A 163 7.35 -15.62 -3.01
CA ALA A 163 6.60 -14.50 -2.47
C ALA A 163 7.11 -13.16 -3.00
N ALA A 164 8.43 -12.96 -3.01
CA ALA A 164 9.05 -11.75 -3.55
C ALA A 164 8.76 -11.58 -5.06
N GLY A 165 8.95 -12.64 -5.86
CA GLY A 165 8.70 -12.59 -7.30
C GLY A 165 7.24 -12.30 -7.64
N VAL A 166 6.30 -13.01 -7.01
CA VAL A 166 4.86 -12.81 -7.24
C VAL A 166 4.42 -11.43 -6.76
N SER A 167 4.83 -10.99 -5.58
CA SER A 167 4.51 -9.64 -5.09
C SER A 167 5.00 -8.57 -6.04
N ASN A 168 6.23 -8.68 -6.56
CA ASN A 168 6.79 -7.67 -7.45
C ASN A 168 6.01 -7.60 -8.77
N VAL A 169 5.67 -8.73 -9.37
CA VAL A 169 4.87 -8.78 -10.61
C VAL A 169 3.49 -8.17 -10.38
N ILE A 170 2.76 -8.60 -9.33
CA ILE A 170 1.42 -8.06 -9.04
C ILE A 170 1.51 -6.56 -8.76
N TYR A 171 2.49 -6.13 -7.95
CA TYR A 171 2.70 -4.74 -7.60
C TYR A 171 2.96 -3.87 -8.83
N MET A 172 3.86 -4.30 -9.71
CA MET A 172 4.20 -3.56 -10.93
C MET A 172 3.02 -3.49 -11.90
N VAL A 173 2.32 -4.61 -12.11
CA VAL A 173 1.12 -4.65 -12.97
C VAL A 173 0.05 -3.71 -12.43
N LEU A 174 -0.23 -3.76 -11.12
CA LEU A 174 -1.19 -2.86 -10.49
C LEU A 174 -0.76 -1.40 -10.55
N ALA A 175 0.53 -1.10 -10.36
CA ALA A 175 1.04 0.27 -10.40
C ALA A 175 0.93 0.89 -11.80
N ILE A 176 1.29 0.13 -12.84
CA ILE A 176 1.22 0.59 -14.23
C ILE A 176 -0.24 0.63 -14.68
N ALA A 177 -0.95 -0.49 -14.65
CA ALA A 177 -2.32 -0.56 -15.16
C ALA A 177 -3.32 0.25 -14.31
N GLY A 178 -2.97 0.57 -13.06
CA GLY A 178 -3.72 1.47 -12.20
C GLY A 178 -3.47 2.96 -12.45
N GLY A 179 -2.52 3.30 -13.32
CA GLY A 179 -2.22 4.69 -13.66
C GLY A 179 -1.37 5.45 -12.62
N LEU A 180 -0.67 4.76 -11.71
CA LEU A 180 0.13 5.43 -10.66
C LEU A 180 1.43 6.01 -11.21
N TRP A 181 2.02 5.39 -12.23
CA TRP A 181 3.28 5.87 -12.83
C TRP A 181 3.05 6.79 -14.02
N MET A 182 1.95 6.58 -14.75
CA MET A 182 1.58 7.40 -15.87
C MET A 182 0.06 7.46 -15.95
N PRO A 183 -0.54 8.60 -16.34
CA PRO A 183 -1.99 8.74 -16.40
C PRO A 183 -2.63 7.63 -17.22
N LEU A 184 -3.77 7.13 -16.76
CA LEU A 184 -4.47 6.06 -17.46
C LEU A 184 -4.93 6.53 -18.85
N GLU A 185 -5.23 7.82 -19.00
CA GLU A 185 -5.77 8.47 -20.18
C GLU A 185 -4.84 8.39 -21.39
N ILE A 186 -3.52 8.30 -21.18
CA ILE A 186 -2.53 8.19 -22.26
C ILE A 186 -2.30 6.74 -22.72
N MET A 187 -2.90 5.76 -22.03
CA MET A 187 -2.74 4.34 -22.34
C MET A 187 -3.72 3.88 -23.43
N PRO A 188 -3.50 2.73 -24.09
CA PRO A 188 -4.46 2.18 -25.05
C PRO A 188 -5.85 1.93 -24.44
N LYS A 189 -6.93 2.11 -25.23
CA LYS A 189 -8.34 2.02 -24.77
C LYS A 189 -8.66 0.74 -23.98
N VAL A 190 -8.07 -0.39 -24.36
CA VAL A 190 -8.24 -1.68 -23.67
C VAL A 190 -7.70 -1.59 -22.24
N MET A 191 -6.51 -1.04 -22.08
CA MET A 191 -5.86 -0.86 -20.77
C MET A 191 -6.62 0.14 -19.91
N GLN A 192 -7.16 1.22 -20.51
CA GLN A 192 -8.05 2.15 -19.80
C GLN A 192 -9.31 1.47 -19.25
N SER A 193 -9.92 0.63 -20.09
CA SER A 193 -11.17 -0.05 -19.74
C SER A 193 -10.97 -1.05 -18.60
N ILE A 194 -9.87 -1.80 -18.63
CA ILE A 194 -9.50 -2.76 -17.58
C ILE A 194 -9.02 -2.02 -16.32
N GLY A 195 -8.17 -0.99 -16.50
CA GLY A 195 -7.53 -0.24 -15.42
C GLY A 195 -8.54 0.37 -14.46
N LYS A 196 -9.66 0.91 -14.97
CA LYS A 196 -10.74 1.49 -14.15
C LYS A 196 -11.39 0.50 -13.17
N TRP A 197 -11.27 -0.80 -13.41
CA TRP A 197 -11.76 -1.84 -12.50
C TRP A 197 -10.71 -2.32 -11.50
N LEU A 198 -9.44 -1.94 -11.67
CA LEU A 198 -8.37 -2.39 -10.77
C LEU A 198 -8.43 -1.65 -9.43
N PRO A 199 -8.10 -2.32 -8.31
CA PRO A 199 -8.10 -1.69 -7.01
C PRO A 199 -7.06 -0.57 -6.95
N SER A 200 -5.93 -0.68 -7.65
CA SER A 200 -4.89 0.35 -7.69
C SER A 200 -5.35 1.65 -8.35
N TYR A 201 -6.13 1.58 -9.44
CA TYR A 201 -6.73 2.78 -10.04
C TYR A 201 -7.70 3.45 -9.08
N ASN A 202 -8.63 2.69 -8.51
CA ASN A 202 -9.66 3.23 -7.62
C ASN A 202 -9.03 3.81 -6.34
N PHE A 203 -7.92 3.23 -5.89
CA PHE A 203 -7.12 3.73 -4.77
C PHE A 203 -6.45 5.06 -5.10
N GLY A 204 -5.79 5.18 -6.26
CA GLY A 204 -5.20 6.43 -6.75
C GLY A 204 -6.25 7.51 -7.04
N ASN A 205 -7.31 7.15 -7.77
CA ASN A 205 -8.35 8.05 -8.22
C ASN A 205 -9.05 8.79 -7.09
N GLY A 206 -9.35 8.14 -5.96
CA GLY A 206 -9.91 8.86 -4.82
C GLY A 206 -8.98 9.95 -4.27
N ALA A 207 -7.67 9.71 -4.24
CA ALA A 207 -6.71 10.75 -3.82
C ALA A 207 -6.57 11.85 -4.87
N TRP A 208 -6.61 11.50 -6.17
CA TRP A 208 -6.58 12.48 -7.27
C TRP A 208 -7.81 13.38 -7.31
N GLU A 209 -9.01 12.85 -7.01
CA GLU A 209 -10.22 13.65 -6.96
C GLU A 209 -10.25 14.59 -5.75
N ILE A 210 -9.73 14.15 -4.59
CA ILE A 210 -9.64 15.00 -3.39
C ILE A 210 -8.81 16.26 -3.65
N ILE A 211 -7.65 16.13 -4.28
CA ILE A 211 -6.78 17.28 -4.59
C ILE A 211 -7.34 18.17 -5.71
N ARG A 212 -8.36 17.72 -6.44
CA ARG A 212 -9.11 18.50 -7.43
C ARG A 212 -10.31 19.22 -6.80
N GLY A 213 -10.51 19.07 -5.48
CA GLY A 213 -11.65 19.63 -4.75
C GLY A 213 -12.92 18.77 -4.80
N ASN A 214 -12.85 17.56 -5.37
CA ASN A 214 -13.97 16.64 -5.45
C ASN A 214 -13.93 15.59 -4.33
N MET A 215 -15.08 15.00 -4.01
CA MET A 215 -15.10 13.82 -3.14
C MET A 215 -14.83 12.54 -3.95
N PRO A 216 -14.20 11.51 -3.35
CA PRO A 216 -14.05 10.22 -4.01
C PRO A 216 -15.39 9.63 -4.45
N ASP A 217 -15.47 9.13 -5.67
CA ASP A 217 -16.66 8.45 -6.18
C ASP A 217 -17.03 7.24 -5.30
N TRP A 218 -18.33 7.07 -5.02
CA TRP A 218 -18.87 5.90 -4.30
C TRP A 218 -18.47 4.59 -4.99
N ARG A 219 -18.29 4.61 -6.31
CA ARG A 219 -17.80 3.46 -7.07
C ARG A 219 -16.41 3.03 -6.64
N ASN A 220 -15.49 3.97 -6.38
CA ASN A 220 -14.14 3.66 -5.93
C ASN A 220 -14.18 2.93 -4.59
N ILE A 221 -15.03 3.41 -3.67
CA ILE A 221 -15.22 2.81 -2.35
C ILE A 221 -15.76 1.38 -2.49
N LEU A 222 -16.79 1.17 -3.30
CA LEU A 222 -17.37 -0.15 -3.50
C LEU A 222 -16.38 -1.14 -4.11
N ILE A 223 -15.60 -0.72 -5.11
CA ILE A 223 -14.60 -1.57 -5.74
C ILE A 223 -13.54 -1.97 -4.71
N LEU A 224 -13.02 -1.02 -3.91
CA LEU A 224 -12.05 -1.33 -2.86
C LEU A 224 -12.61 -2.29 -1.81
N ILE A 225 -13.85 -2.08 -1.36
CA ILE A 225 -14.53 -2.98 -0.41
C ILE A 225 -14.74 -4.37 -1.02
N ALA A 226 -15.15 -4.46 -2.28
CA ALA A 226 -15.34 -5.73 -2.98
C ALA A 226 -14.01 -6.51 -3.08
N TYR A 227 -12.92 -5.83 -3.44
CA TYR A 227 -11.59 -6.46 -3.46
C TYR A 227 -11.10 -6.85 -2.06
N LEU A 228 -11.34 -6.02 -1.04
CA LEU A 228 -11.03 -6.37 0.34
C LEU A 228 -11.77 -7.66 0.75
N ALA A 229 -13.07 -7.72 0.49
CA ALA A 229 -13.88 -8.90 0.80
C ALA A 229 -13.37 -10.14 0.03
N LEU A 230 -13.13 -10.00 -1.27
CA LEU A 230 -12.59 -11.06 -2.12
C LEU A 230 -11.26 -11.60 -1.58
N PHE A 231 -10.29 -10.73 -1.32
CA PHE A 231 -8.96 -11.13 -0.86
C PHE A 231 -8.98 -11.71 0.56
N MET A 232 -9.82 -11.19 1.44
CA MET A 232 -10.01 -11.75 2.79
C MET A 232 -10.64 -13.15 2.74
N LEU A 233 -11.64 -13.36 1.88
CA LEU A 233 -12.25 -14.67 1.68
C LEU A 233 -11.25 -15.68 1.10
N LEU A 234 -10.48 -15.28 0.08
CA LEU A 234 -9.42 -16.09 -0.49
C LEU A 234 -8.34 -16.42 0.56
N SER A 235 -7.93 -15.46 1.37
CA SER A 235 -6.92 -15.64 2.42
C SER A 235 -7.38 -16.64 3.47
N LYS A 236 -8.65 -16.53 3.90
CA LYS A 236 -9.27 -17.48 4.82
C LYS A 236 -9.38 -18.88 4.22
N TYR A 237 -9.78 -18.99 2.96
CA TYR A 237 -9.91 -20.28 2.26
C TYR A 237 -8.55 -20.99 2.13
N ILE A 238 -7.51 -20.29 1.70
CA ILE A 238 -6.17 -20.86 1.53
C ILE A 238 -5.60 -21.30 2.88
N ARG A 239 -5.73 -20.47 3.93
CA ARG A 239 -5.24 -20.82 5.28
C ARG A 239 -5.91 -22.08 5.84
N ARG A 240 -7.24 -22.18 5.73
CA ARG A 240 -7.97 -23.38 6.17
C ARG A 240 -7.51 -24.65 5.44
N LYS A 241 -7.26 -24.55 4.14
CA LYS A 241 -6.78 -25.68 3.34
C LYS A 241 -5.36 -26.10 3.72
N GLN A 242 -4.51 -25.16 4.14
CA GLN A 242 -3.16 -25.43 4.61
C GLN A 242 -3.12 -26.06 6.01
N GLU A 243 -4.11 -25.79 6.87
CA GLU A 243 -4.22 -26.40 8.20
C GLU A 243 -4.81 -27.81 8.18
N ALA A 244 -5.49 -28.19 7.09
CA ALA A 244 -6.10 -29.52 6.91
C ALA A 244 -5.16 -30.56 6.29
N VAL A 245 -3.91 -30.20 5.97
CA VAL A 245 -2.86 -31.05 5.36
C VAL A 245 -1.69 -31.18 6.32
#